data_AF-A0A960JE44-F1
#
_entry.id   AF-A0A960JE44-F1
#
_cell.length_a   1.000
_cell.length_b   1.000
_cell.length_c   1.000
_cell.angle_alpha   90.00
_cell.angle_beta   90.00
_cell.angle_gamma   90.00
#
_symmetry.space_group_name_H-M   'P 1'
#
loop_
_entity.id
_entity.type
_entity.pdbx_description
1 polymer ?
#
loop_
_entity_poly.entity_id
_entity_poly.type
_entity_poly.pdbx_seq_one_letter_code
_entity_poly.pdbx_strand_id
1 'polypeptide(L)'
;MFSAIAMLCVASSFALASVGTDGEITVSGQVTVNGQSVVSNSTVVSGSSITTGAGSGATVNLGSKGKVELLSDTTITLKFTENSIVAMLSTGKIRVLNSAGIGATVTTNKATVVADTGQANSFTVDVGCGDDIKCSQTFVETASGLVTLRTSNVVKQVAAGMDAASGNLPQTGCKPCMRPGSTPPVPTAGLSGGAIAAILAAAGGAAFLAIWLGRENKVTTDGGVTIISPIQ
;
A
#
# COMPACT_ATOMS: atom_id res chain seq x y z
N MET A 1 68.53 19.34 38.28
CA MET A 1 67.24 18.79 38.71
C MET A 1 66.14 19.69 38.16
N PHE A 2 65.48 19.30 37.07
CA PHE A 2 64.28 19.99 36.58
C PHE A 2 63.24 18.92 36.28
N SER A 3 62.26 18.76 37.17
CA SER A 3 61.14 17.83 37.00
C SER A 3 60.14 18.40 36.00
N ALA A 4 59.88 17.68 34.92
CA ALA A 4 58.76 17.93 34.03
C ALA A 4 57.53 17.14 34.55
N ILE A 5 56.45 17.85 34.87
CA ILE A 5 55.16 17.25 35.25
C ILE A 5 54.32 17.17 33.98
N ALA A 6 54.10 15.95 33.48
CA ALA A 6 53.18 15.70 32.38
C ALA A 6 51.74 15.68 32.92
N MET A 7 50.96 16.72 32.59
CA MET A 7 49.55 16.81 32.92
C MET A 7 48.76 15.93 31.94
N LEU A 8 48.35 14.74 32.38
CA LEU A 8 47.55 13.81 31.59
C LEU A 8 46.07 14.26 31.62
N CYS A 9 45.67 15.09 30.65
CA CYS A 9 44.26 15.42 30.45
C CYS A 9 43.52 14.20 29.89
N VAL A 10 42.91 13.40 30.76
CA VAL A 10 41.90 12.42 30.37
C VAL A 10 40.66 13.21 29.91
N ALA A 11 40.52 13.38 28.60
CA ALA A 11 39.29 13.85 28.01
C ALA A 11 38.28 12.71 28.09
N SER A 12 37.50 12.68 29.16
CA SER A 12 36.34 11.80 29.30
C SER A 12 35.36 12.13 28.17
N SER A 13 35.37 11.34 27.10
CA SER A 13 34.32 11.39 26.09
C SER A 13 33.04 10.87 26.73
N PHE A 14 32.20 11.79 27.21
CA PHE A 14 30.80 11.48 27.45
C PHE A 14 30.16 11.26 26.09
N ALA A 15 30.00 10.00 25.69
CA ALA A 15 29.07 9.67 24.62
C ALA A 15 27.67 10.03 25.14
N LEU A 16 27.19 11.21 24.75
CA LEU A 16 25.76 11.52 24.80
C LEU A 16 25.11 10.54 23.84
N ALA A 17 24.75 9.35 24.33
CA ALA A 17 23.68 8.59 23.73
C ALA A 17 22.44 9.47 23.86
N SER A 18 22.22 10.30 22.85
CA SER A 18 20.90 10.86 22.58
C SER A 18 19.95 9.67 22.66
N VAL A 19 19.07 9.65 23.66
CA VAL A 19 17.82 8.90 23.61
C VAL A 19 17.00 9.57 22.51
N GLY A 20 17.47 9.39 21.28
CA GLY A 20 17.14 10.21 20.16
C GLY A 20 15.91 9.66 19.50
N THR A 21 14.92 10.52 19.34
CA THR A 21 13.92 10.45 18.25
C THR A 21 14.62 10.60 16.90
N ASP A 22 15.62 9.75 16.66
CA ASP A 22 16.46 9.70 15.49
C ASP A 22 16.30 8.31 14.86
N GLY A 23 16.33 8.27 13.53
CA GLY A 23 16.32 7.04 12.75
C GLY A 23 17.68 6.81 12.12
N GLU A 24 17.98 5.57 11.76
CA GLU A 24 19.16 5.22 10.96
C GLU A 24 18.72 4.85 9.55
N ILE A 25 19.37 5.42 8.52
CA ILE A 25 19.08 5.10 7.13
C ILE A 25 20.12 4.16 6.52
N THR A 26 19.65 3.09 5.91
CA THR A 26 20.44 2.24 5.01
C THR A 26 20.05 2.57 3.58
N VAL A 27 21.03 2.84 2.74
CA VAL A 27 20.87 3.31 1.36
C VAL A 27 21.28 2.21 0.39
N SER A 28 20.49 2.02 -0.66
CA SER A 28 20.80 1.18 -1.81
C SER A 28 20.69 2.01 -3.08
N GLY A 29 21.80 2.55 -3.58
CA GLY A 29 21.83 3.40 -4.77
C GLY A 29 21.83 4.89 -4.45
N GLN A 30 21.15 5.70 -5.27
CA GLN A 30 21.10 7.15 -5.14
C GLN A 30 19.92 7.57 -4.26
N VAL A 31 20.24 8.09 -3.07
CA VAL A 31 19.25 8.60 -2.13
C VAL A 31 19.71 9.96 -1.61
N THR A 32 18.76 10.89 -1.52
CA THR A 32 19.00 12.21 -0.92
C THR A 32 18.09 12.42 0.28
N VAL A 33 18.62 13.11 1.28
CA VAL A 33 17.89 13.57 2.47
C VAL A 33 17.99 15.08 2.49
N ASN A 34 16.86 15.78 2.48
CA ASN A 34 16.76 17.23 2.39
C ASN A 34 17.57 17.82 1.21
N GLY A 35 17.62 17.09 0.08
CA GLY A 35 18.36 17.48 -1.13
C GLY A 35 19.86 17.17 -1.10
N GLN A 36 20.40 16.64 0.01
CA GLN A 36 21.80 16.22 0.11
C GLN A 36 21.93 14.72 -0.09
N SER A 37 22.92 14.28 -0.87
CA SER A 37 23.20 12.85 -1.02
C SER A 37 23.62 12.25 0.33
N VAL A 38 22.98 11.13 0.68
CA VAL A 38 23.21 10.44 1.96
C VAL A 38 23.77 9.05 1.70
N VAL A 39 24.58 8.55 2.63
CA VAL A 39 25.11 7.18 2.63
C VAL A 39 24.50 6.35 3.75
N SER A 40 24.62 5.03 3.66
CA SER A 40 24.15 4.12 4.70
C SER A 40 24.74 4.44 6.09
N ASN A 41 23.98 4.09 7.13
CA ASN A 41 24.28 4.31 8.55
C ASN A 41 24.34 5.80 8.94
N SER A 42 23.66 6.65 8.16
CA SER A 42 23.47 8.06 8.52
C SER A 42 22.25 8.22 9.44
N THR A 43 22.27 9.28 10.25
CA THR A 43 21.14 9.63 11.10
C THR A 43 20.11 10.44 10.32
N VAL A 44 18.84 10.02 10.39
CA VAL A 44 17.68 10.74 9.87
C VAL A 44 16.93 11.35 11.04
N VAL A 45 16.71 12.65 10.97
CA VAL A 45 15.95 13.39 11.98
C VAL A 45 14.48 13.45 11.56
N SER A 46 13.57 13.46 12.54
CA SER A 46 12.15 13.68 12.30
C SER A 46 11.88 14.97 11.51
N GLY A 47 11.06 14.87 10.46
CA GLY A 47 10.77 15.98 9.55
C GLY A 47 11.62 16.00 8.28
N SER A 48 12.57 15.07 8.13
CA SER A 48 13.40 14.99 6.93
C SER A 48 12.60 14.55 5.70
N SER A 49 12.91 15.18 4.57
CA SER A 49 12.45 14.74 3.25
C SER A 49 13.47 13.79 2.64
N ILE A 50 13.04 12.61 2.22
CA ILE A 50 13.87 11.55 1.66
C ILE A 50 13.40 11.28 0.24
N THR A 51 14.33 11.32 -0.71
CA THR A 51 14.06 11.05 -2.13
C THR A 51 14.98 9.95 -2.62
N THR A 52 14.41 8.89 -3.19
CA THR A 52 15.14 7.80 -3.85
C THR A 52 15.12 7.98 -5.37
N GLY A 53 16.25 7.75 -6.02
CA GLY A 53 16.34 7.76 -7.48
C GLY A 53 15.83 6.47 -8.12
N ALA A 54 15.90 6.43 -9.45
CA ALA A 54 15.57 5.25 -10.25
C ALA A 54 16.44 4.05 -9.86
N GLY A 55 15.82 2.88 -9.69
CA GLY A 55 16.49 1.64 -9.26
C GLY A 55 17.17 1.72 -7.89
N SER A 56 16.88 2.76 -7.11
CA SER A 56 17.45 2.98 -5.78
C SER A 56 16.42 2.68 -4.70
N GLY A 57 16.85 2.49 -3.46
CA GLY A 57 15.97 2.24 -2.33
C GLY A 57 16.61 2.70 -1.04
N ALA A 58 15.79 2.90 -0.01
CA ALA A 58 16.25 3.25 1.31
C ALA A 58 15.45 2.51 2.38
N THR A 59 16.09 2.20 3.50
CA THR A 59 15.42 1.66 4.67
C THR A 59 15.76 2.54 5.85
N VAL A 60 14.76 3.15 6.45
CA VAL A 60 14.88 3.92 7.69
C VAL A 60 14.47 3.03 8.85
N ASN A 61 15.43 2.67 9.69
CA ASN A 61 15.20 1.97 10.94
C ASN A 61 14.94 2.99 12.05
N LEU A 62 13.79 2.88 12.72
CA LEU A 62 13.37 3.78 13.79
C LEU A 62 13.52 3.13 15.18
N GLY A 63 14.19 1.99 15.25
CA GLY A 63 14.42 1.22 16.47
C GLY A 63 13.14 0.57 16.98
N SER A 64 12.79 0.82 18.24
CA SER A 64 11.59 0.28 18.88
C SER A 64 10.27 0.71 18.21
N LYS A 65 10.29 1.83 17.47
CA LYS A 65 9.12 2.39 16.80
C LYS A 65 8.70 1.57 15.58
N GLY A 66 9.68 1.03 14.85
CA GLY A 66 9.46 0.29 13.63
C GLY A 66 10.48 0.58 12.54
N LYS A 67 10.09 0.34 11.29
CA LYS A 67 10.93 0.45 10.10
C LYS A 67 10.12 0.97 8.91
N VAL A 68 10.69 1.89 8.14
CA VAL A 68 10.09 2.41 6.91
C VAL A 68 11.03 2.13 5.75
N GLU A 69 10.54 1.44 4.74
CA GLU A 69 11.28 1.10 3.54
C GLU A 69 10.72 1.85 2.34
N LEU A 70 11.61 2.45 1.57
CA LEU A 70 11.34 3.25 0.39
C LEU A 70 11.87 2.49 -0.82
N LEU A 71 11.02 2.31 -1.83
CA LEU A 71 11.43 1.74 -3.11
C LEU A 71 11.97 2.83 -4.04
N SER A 72 12.21 2.49 -5.31
CA SER A 72 12.69 3.44 -6.32
C SER A 72 11.69 4.56 -6.58
N ASP A 73 12.22 5.69 -7.06
CA ASP A 73 11.44 6.85 -7.51
C ASP A 73 10.43 7.35 -6.47
N THR A 74 10.83 7.30 -5.20
CA THR A 74 9.97 7.55 -4.06
C THR A 74 10.39 8.82 -3.34
N THR A 75 9.43 9.69 -3.11
CA THR A 75 9.61 10.94 -2.36
C THR A 75 8.70 10.96 -1.16
N ILE A 76 9.29 10.98 0.04
CA ILE A 76 8.55 11.06 1.30
C ILE A 76 9.07 12.17 2.20
N THR A 77 8.20 12.67 3.06
CA THR A 77 8.59 13.40 4.26
C THR A 77 8.26 12.55 5.47
N LEU A 78 9.29 12.16 6.23
CA LEU A 78 9.14 11.26 7.35
C LEU A 78 9.22 12.05 8.66
N LYS A 79 8.13 12.02 9.43
CA LYS A 79 8.04 12.56 10.79
C LYS A 79 7.79 11.42 11.75
N PHE A 80 8.44 11.45 12.89
CA PHE A 80 8.22 10.48 13.93
C PHE A 80 8.46 11.12 15.30
N THR A 81 7.75 10.59 16.28
CA THR A 81 7.87 10.93 17.70
C THR A 81 8.12 9.63 18.47
N GLU A 82 8.09 9.67 19.80
CA GLU A 82 8.25 8.47 20.63
C GLU A 82 7.17 7.40 20.34
N ASN A 83 5.93 7.82 20.08
CA ASN A 83 4.77 6.92 19.95
C ASN A 83 4.08 6.97 18.58
N SER A 84 4.65 7.69 17.60
CA SER A 84 4.03 7.82 16.28
C SER A 84 5.02 7.93 15.14
N ILE A 85 4.61 7.40 13.99
CA ILE A 85 5.28 7.49 12.70
C ILE A 85 4.28 8.12 11.73
N VAL A 86 4.65 9.23 11.12
CA VAL A 86 3.85 9.97 10.14
C VAL A 86 4.69 10.11 8.87
N ALA A 87 4.32 9.39 7.82
CA ALA A 87 4.94 9.50 6.51
C ALA A 87 4.02 10.25 5.55
N MET A 88 4.52 11.32 4.94
CA MET A 88 3.82 12.02 3.87
C MET A 88 4.43 11.56 2.54
N LEU A 89 3.72 10.68 1.83
CA LEU A 89 4.16 10.09 0.58
C LEU A 89 3.65 10.94 -0.59
N SER A 90 4.57 11.51 -1.34
CA SER A 90 4.25 12.34 -2.50
C SER A 90 4.12 11.50 -3.77
N THR A 91 5.10 10.62 -4.00
CA THR A 91 5.18 9.72 -5.17
C THR A 91 5.93 8.44 -4.80
N GLY A 92 5.66 7.36 -5.52
CA GLY A 92 6.38 6.09 -5.40
C GLY A 92 5.74 5.12 -4.43
N LYS A 93 6.54 4.20 -3.89
CA LYS A 93 6.06 3.09 -3.05
C LYS A 93 6.87 2.98 -1.77
N ILE A 94 6.17 2.80 -0.66
CA ILE A 94 6.78 2.55 0.65
C ILE A 94 6.16 1.35 1.32
N ARG A 95 6.95 0.72 2.20
CA ARG A 95 6.51 -0.30 3.13
C ARG A 95 6.78 0.18 4.55
N VAL A 96 5.74 0.21 5.37
CA VAL A 96 5.81 0.67 6.76
C VAL A 96 5.56 -0.51 7.69
N LEU A 97 6.46 -0.67 8.64
CA LEU A 97 6.36 -1.62 9.74
C LEU A 97 6.35 -0.82 11.03
N ASN A 98 5.31 -0.96 11.85
CA ASN A 98 5.24 -0.35 13.17
C ASN A 98 5.14 -1.42 14.25
N SER A 99 5.72 -1.13 15.41
CA SER A 99 5.53 -1.95 16.61
C SER A 99 4.16 -1.69 17.25
N ALA A 100 3.69 -2.65 18.05
CA ALA A 100 2.49 -2.46 18.86
C ALA A 100 2.65 -1.25 19.81
N GLY A 101 1.59 -0.47 19.99
CA GLY A 101 1.59 0.78 20.75
C GLY A 101 2.08 2.01 19.97
N ILE A 102 2.63 1.83 18.77
CA ILE A 102 3.14 2.92 17.93
C ILE A 102 2.17 3.19 16.79
N GLY A 103 1.62 4.40 16.71
CA GLY A 103 0.69 4.77 15.65
C GLY A 103 1.42 5.06 14.35
N ALA A 104 1.07 4.38 13.25
CA ALA A 104 1.61 4.70 11.93
C ALA A 104 0.53 5.33 11.04
N THR A 105 0.83 6.51 10.49
CA THR A 105 -0.04 7.23 9.55
C THR A 105 0.73 7.51 8.27
N VAL A 106 0.17 7.14 7.13
CA VAL A 106 0.71 7.49 5.81
C VAL A 106 -0.30 8.40 5.11
N THR A 107 0.10 9.64 4.88
CA THR A 107 -0.71 10.61 4.14
C THR A 107 -0.22 10.70 2.71
N THR A 108 -1.14 10.58 1.77
CA THR A 108 -0.91 10.74 0.33
C THR A 108 -1.78 11.88 -0.19
N ASN A 109 -1.61 12.26 -1.45
CA ASN A 109 -2.37 13.35 -2.07
C ASN A 109 -3.90 13.10 -2.12
N LYS A 110 -4.33 11.83 -2.05
CA LYS A 110 -5.73 11.41 -2.21
C LYS A 110 -6.34 10.72 -0.98
N ALA A 111 -5.49 10.08 -0.18
CA ALA A 111 -5.93 9.28 0.96
C ALA A 111 -4.97 9.37 2.14
N THR A 112 -5.51 9.12 3.33
CA THR A 112 -4.76 8.93 4.56
C THR A 112 -4.96 7.50 5.04
N VAL A 113 -3.85 6.83 5.32
CA VAL A 113 -3.81 5.44 5.76
C VAL A 113 -3.40 5.45 7.22
N VAL A 114 -4.23 4.90 8.11
CA VAL A 114 -4.01 4.91 9.55
C VAL A 114 -3.94 3.48 10.07
N ALA A 115 -2.78 3.07 10.55
CA ALA A 115 -2.57 1.76 11.15
C ALA A 115 -3.11 1.72 12.58
N ASP A 116 -3.63 0.57 12.98
CA ASP A 116 -4.10 0.31 14.33
C ASP A 116 -2.92 0.30 15.34
N THR A 117 -3.12 0.85 16.53
CA THR A 117 -2.07 0.89 17.56
C THR A 117 -2.09 -0.34 18.47
N GLY A 118 -3.13 -1.17 18.43
CA GLY A 118 -3.29 -2.33 19.33
C GLY A 118 -2.35 -3.49 19.01
N GLN A 119 -1.75 -3.50 17.82
CA GLN A 119 -0.85 -4.56 17.36
C GLN A 119 0.23 -4.01 16.43
N ALA A 120 1.24 -4.83 16.13
CA ALA A 120 2.24 -4.50 15.12
C ALA A 120 1.61 -4.65 13.72
N ASN A 121 1.84 -3.68 12.84
CA ASN A 121 1.33 -3.72 11.47
C ASN A 121 2.47 -3.68 10.46
N SER A 122 2.23 -4.31 9.33
CA SER A 122 3.09 -4.26 8.15
C SER A 122 2.19 -3.99 6.96
N PHE A 123 2.39 -2.86 6.31
CA PHE A 123 1.57 -2.46 5.18
C PHE A 123 2.39 -1.70 4.14
N THR A 124 2.00 -1.87 2.89
CA THR A 124 2.62 -1.23 1.73
C THR A 124 1.66 -0.20 1.17
N VAL A 125 2.17 0.99 0.89
CA VAL A 125 1.41 2.08 0.27
C VAL A 125 2.11 2.46 -1.03
N ASP A 126 1.35 2.45 -2.13
CA ASP A 126 1.83 2.81 -3.46
C ASP A 126 1.02 3.99 -4.00
N VAL A 127 1.73 5.04 -4.43
CA VAL A 127 1.20 6.26 -5.03
C VAL A 127 1.90 6.44 -6.36
N GLY A 128 1.39 5.77 -7.38
CA GLY A 128 2.01 5.81 -8.70
C GLY A 128 1.22 5.12 -9.80
N CYS A 129 0.09 4.52 -9.48
CA CYS A 129 -0.69 3.90 -10.53
C CYS A 129 -1.67 4.92 -11.15
N GLY A 130 -1.41 5.22 -12.42
CA GLY A 130 -2.05 6.24 -13.24
C GLY A 130 -0.97 7.06 -13.94
N ASP A 131 -0.97 7.08 -15.28
CA ASP A 131 0.03 7.80 -16.10
C ASP A 131 -0.01 9.34 -15.90
N ASP A 132 -1.00 9.85 -15.15
CA ASP A 132 -1.21 11.27 -14.85
C ASP A 132 -1.41 11.52 -13.35
N ILE A 133 -0.97 12.69 -12.88
CA ILE A 133 -1.12 13.14 -11.47
C ILE A 133 -2.60 13.24 -11.02
N LYS A 134 -3.51 13.39 -11.99
CA LYS A 134 -4.96 13.39 -11.76
C LYS A 134 -5.51 11.97 -11.55
N CYS A 135 -4.85 10.99 -12.16
CA CYS A 135 -5.20 9.57 -12.15
C CYS A 135 -4.48 8.78 -11.05
N SER A 136 -3.49 9.36 -10.37
CA SER A 136 -2.74 8.70 -9.30
C SER A 136 -3.67 8.27 -8.18
N GLN A 137 -3.91 6.95 -8.09
CA GLN A 137 -4.64 6.33 -7.00
C GLN A 137 -3.67 5.83 -5.93
N THR A 138 -4.09 5.92 -4.67
CA THR A 138 -3.35 5.32 -3.56
C THR A 138 -3.80 3.87 -3.38
N PHE A 139 -2.86 2.94 -3.47
CA PHE A 139 -3.07 1.53 -3.17
C PHE A 139 -2.46 1.20 -1.82
N VAL A 140 -3.20 0.44 -1.03
CA VAL A 140 -2.76 -0.04 0.28
C VAL A 140 -2.90 -1.53 0.31
N GLU A 141 -1.86 -2.21 0.73
CA GLU A 141 -1.85 -3.64 0.97
C GLU A 141 -1.37 -3.89 2.39
N THR A 142 -2.19 -4.54 3.19
CA THR A 142 -1.84 -4.86 4.57
C THR A 142 -1.31 -6.29 4.62
N ALA A 143 -0.03 -6.45 4.90
CA ALA A 143 0.57 -7.77 5.09
C ALA A 143 0.23 -8.34 6.48
N SER A 144 0.23 -7.50 7.52
CA SER A 144 -0.16 -7.89 8.87
C SER A 144 -0.82 -6.74 9.63
N GLY A 145 -1.72 -7.08 10.55
CA GLY A 145 -2.43 -6.12 11.39
C GLY A 145 -3.71 -5.56 10.75
N LEU A 146 -4.10 -4.36 11.19
CA LEU A 146 -5.31 -3.68 10.72
C LEU A 146 -4.98 -2.25 10.34
N VAL A 147 -5.39 -1.86 9.14
CA VAL A 147 -5.15 -0.51 8.61
C VAL A 147 -6.45 0.08 8.11
N THR A 148 -6.67 1.35 8.39
CA THR A 148 -7.84 2.09 7.91
C THR A 148 -7.43 3.04 6.80
N LEU A 149 -7.92 2.80 5.59
CA LEU A 149 -7.81 3.71 4.47
C LEU A 149 -8.94 4.75 4.54
N ARG A 150 -8.59 6.01 4.78
CA ARG A 150 -9.50 7.16 4.79
C ARG A 150 -9.30 7.96 3.51
N THR A 151 -10.35 8.08 2.74
CA THR A 151 -10.48 9.02 1.62
C THR A 151 -11.45 10.13 2.01
N SER A 152 -11.63 11.16 1.17
CA SER A 152 -12.47 12.31 1.50
C SER A 152 -13.87 11.95 1.99
N ASN A 153 -14.49 10.89 1.44
CA ASN A 153 -15.86 10.49 1.78
C ASN A 153 -16.01 9.02 2.20
N VAL A 154 -14.94 8.22 2.17
CA VAL A 154 -15.03 6.78 2.42
C VAL A 154 -13.92 6.35 3.37
N VAL A 155 -14.30 5.61 4.40
CA VAL A 155 -13.41 4.93 5.33
C VAL A 155 -13.50 3.42 5.05
N LYS A 156 -12.39 2.79 4.70
CA LYS A 156 -12.30 1.34 4.46
C LYS A 156 -11.30 0.73 5.44
N GLN A 157 -11.68 -0.37 6.08
CA GLN A 157 -10.74 -1.17 6.85
C GLN A 157 -10.09 -2.22 5.95
N VAL A 158 -8.78 -2.38 6.09
CA VAL A 158 -7.91 -3.26 5.32
C VAL A 158 -7.16 -4.12 6.33
N ALA A 159 -7.68 -5.33 6.56
CA ALA A 159 -7.06 -6.31 7.43
C ALA A 159 -5.87 -7.01 6.75
N ALA A 160 -5.08 -7.76 7.51
CA ALA A 160 -4.01 -8.60 7.00
C ALA A 160 -4.45 -9.48 5.82
N GLY A 161 -3.66 -9.48 4.75
CA GLY A 161 -3.94 -10.20 3.51
C GLY A 161 -4.93 -9.49 2.56
N MET A 162 -5.46 -8.33 2.94
CA MET A 162 -6.38 -7.55 2.11
C MET A 162 -5.67 -6.36 1.46
N ASP A 163 -6.20 -5.94 0.32
CA ASP A 163 -5.82 -4.72 -0.38
C ASP A 163 -7.02 -3.77 -0.54
N ALA A 164 -6.72 -2.48 -0.63
CA ALA A 164 -7.71 -1.46 -0.95
C ALA A 164 -7.10 -0.33 -1.77
N ALA A 165 -7.93 0.25 -2.63
CA ALA A 165 -7.59 1.42 -3.44
C ALA A 165 -8.45 2.64 -3.08
N SER A 166 -7.86 3.82 -3.24
CA SER A 166 -8.45 5.13 -2.96
C SER A 166 -9.51 5.61 -3.98
N GLY A 167 -9.90 4.79 -4.96
CA GLY A 167 -10.84 5.20 -6.02
C GLY A 167 -11.60 4.05 -6.66
N ASN A 168 -12.58 4.41 -7.50
CA ASN A 168 -13.33 3.46 -8.33
C ASN A 168 -12.52 3.06 -9.57
N LEU A 169 -12.54 1.77 -9.90
CA LEU A 169 -11.67 1.13 -10.91
C LEU A 169 -11.95 1.46 -12.39
N PRO A 170 -12.88 2.37 -12.74
CA PRO A 170 -12.76 3.08 -14.01
C PRO A 170 -12.99 4.57 -13.84
N GLN A 171 -11.92 5.36 -13.87
CA GLN A 171 -12.02 6.79 -14.17
C GLN A 171 -11.76 6.94 -15.68
N THR A 172 -12.73 7.48 -16.41
CA THR A 172 -12.63 7.75 -17.85
C THR A 172 -11.37 8.58 -18.13
N GLY A 173 -10.46 8.08 -18.96
CA GLY A 173 -9.20 8.74 -19.30
C GLY A 173 -7.98 8.34 -18.47
N CYS A 174 -8.12 7.45 -17.49
CA CYS A 174 -7.01 6.92 -16.70
C CYS A 174 -6.74 5.44 -17.04
N LYS A 175 -5.48 5.06 -17.23
CA LYS A 175 -5.11 3.65 -17.41
C LYS A 175 -5.48 2.86 -16.15
N PRO A 176 -6.24 1.75 -16.27
CA PRO A 176 -6.59 0.94 -15.12
C PRO A 176 -5.35 0.39 -14.43
N CYS A 177 -5.29 0.60 -13.12
CA CYS A 177 -4.37 -0.04 -12.20
C CYS A 177 -4.72 -1.49 -11.99
N MET A 178 -4.58 -2.32 -13.02
CA MET A 178 -4.68 -3.74 -12.79
C MET A 178 -3.42 -4.21 -12.08
N ARG A 179 -3.61 -4.63 -10.83
CA ARG A 179 -2.62 -5.43 -10.12
C ARG A 179 -2.40 -6.71 -10.95
N PRO A 180 -1.16 -7.13 -11.20
CA PRO A 180 -0.90 -8.47 -11.72
C PRO A 180 -1.55 -9.48 -10.76
N GLY A 181 -2.61 -10.18 -11.20
CA GLY A 181 -3.33 -11.18 -10.40
C GLY A 181 -4.67 -10.75 -9.79
N SER A 182 -5.15 -9.53 -10.01
CA SER A 182 -6.51 -9.11 -9.56
C SER A 182 -7.58 -9.33 -10.63
N THR A 183 -7.41 -10.29 -11.52
CA THR A 183 -8.57 -10.91 -12.16
C THR A 183 -9.38 -11.57 -11.04
N PRO A 184 -10.65 -11.17 -10.80
CA PRO A 184 -11.57 -12.07 -10.15
C PRO A 184 -11.45 -13.42 -10.86
N PRO A 185 -11.62 -14.56 -10.18
CA PRO A 185 -11.93 -15.78 -10.91
C PRO A 185 -13.17 -15.45 -11.74
N VAL A 186 -12.98 -15.08 -13.01
CA VAL A 186 -14.00 -15.33 -13.99
C VAL A 186 -14.25 -16.81 -13.79
N PRO A 187 -15.49 -17.24 -13.51
CA PRO A 187 -15.79 -18.63 -13.76
C PRO A 187 -15.42 -18.79 -15.22
N THR A 188 -14.26 -19.37 -15.48
CA THR A 188 -14.00 -20.05 -16.72
C THR A 188 -15.03 -21.14 -16.69
N ALA A 189 -16.25 -20.80 -17.15
CA ALA A 189 -17.05 -21.67 -17.95
C ALA A 189 -16.17 -22.02 -19.15
N GLY A 190 -15.15 -22.83 -18.88
CA GLY A 190 -14.62 -23.75 -19.83
C GLY A 190 -15.82 -24.57 -20.20
N LEU A 191 -16.45 -24.17 -21.29
CA LEU A 191 -17.17 -25.05 -22.18
C LEU A 191 -16.15 -26.12 -22.60
N SER A 192 -15.82 -27.02 -21.67
CA SER A 192 -15.24 -28.31 -22.01
C SER A 192 -16.24 -28.94 -22.98
N GLY A 193 -15.72 -29.45 -24.09
CA GLY A 193 -16.51 -29.87 -25.26
C GLY A 193 -17.57 -30.96 -25.01
N GLY A 194 -17.87 -31.32 -23.76
CA GLY A 194 -18.97 -32.19 -23.38
C GLY A 194 -20.31 -31.49 -23.08
N ALA A 195 -20.33 -30.18 -22.79
CA ALA A 195 -21.57 -29.50 -22.35
C ALA A 195 -22.54 -29.12 -23.49
N ILE A 196 -22.05 -29.00 -24.73
CA ILE A 196 -22.90 -28.75 -25.91
C ILE A 196 -23.71 -29.97 -26.37
N ALA A 197 -23.35 -31.18 -25.92
CA ALA A 197 -24.13 -32.39 -26.21
C ALA A 197 -25.39 -32.49 -25.33
N ALA A 198 -25.38 -31.92 -24.11
CA ALA A 198 -26.51 -31.98 -23.20
C ALA A 198 -27.65 -31.01 -23.57
N ILE A 199 -27.32 -29.88 -24.20
CA ILE A 199 -28.33 -28.88 -24.62
C ILE A 199 -29.02 -29.31 -25.93
N LEU A 200 -28.33 -30.03 -26.82
CA LEU A 200 -28.93 -30.57 -28.05
C LEU A 200 -29.75 -31.85 -27.84
N ALA A 201 -29.63 -32.51 -26.68
CA ALA A 201 -30.54 -33.58 -26.27
C ALA A 201 -31.88 -33.05 -25.71
N ALA A 202 -32.02 -31.73 -25.51
CA ALA A 202 -33.24 -31.10 -24.98
C ALA A 202 -34.17 -30.51 -26.06
N ALA A 203 -34.05 -30.96 -27.32
CA ALA A 203 -34.96 -30.61 -28.42
C ALA A 203 -35.78 -31.79 -28.96
N GLY A 204 -35.86 -32.91 -28.21
CA GLY A 204 -36.68 -34.06 -28.60
C GLY A 204 -37.23 -34.80 -27.39
N GLY A 205 -38.52 -34.65 -27.13
CA GLY A 205 -39.27 -35.54 -26.24
C GLY A 205 -39.78 -34.88 -24.97
N ALA A 206 -41.08 -34.57 -24.99
CA ALA A 206 -41.87 -34.27 -23.81
C ALA A 206 -41.81 -35.43 -22.79
N ALA A 207 -41.57 -35.14 -21.51
CA ALA A 207 -42.17 -35.82 -20.35
C ALA A 207 -41.66 -35.23 -19.02
N PHE A 208 -42.61 -34.78 -18.17
CA PHE A 208 -42.76 -35.11 -16.73
C PHE A 208 -41.47 -35.20 -15.85
N LEU A 209 -41.26 -34.56 -14.68
CA LEU A 209 -42.11 -33.94 -13.65
C LEU A 209 -41.22 -33.22 -12.59
N ALA A 210 -41.78 -32.14 -12.03
CA ALA A 210 -41.79 -31.68 -10.63
C ALA A 210 -40.54 -31.77 -9.71
N ILE A 211 -40.13 -30.61 -9.17
CA ILE A 211 -39.88 -30.27 -7.74
C ILE A 211 -40.02 -28.72 -7.67
N TRP A 212 -41.23 -28.17 -7.53
CA TRP A 212 -41.88 -27.74 -6.27
C TRP A 212 -40.95 -27.07 -5.24
N LEU A 213 -40.89 -25.74 -5.27
CA LEU A 213 -40.72 -24.86 -4.09
C LEU A 213 -41.16 -23.41 -4.45
N GLY A 214 -42.33 -23.01 -3.94
CA GLY A 214 -42.53 -21.69 -3.31
C GLY A 214 -42.74 -20.43 -4.15
N ARG A 215 -44.01 -20.22 -4.57
CA ARG A 215 -44.79 -18.95 -4.55
C ARG A 215 -44.29 -17.68 -5.29
N GLU A 216 -44.93 -17.47 -6.44
CA GLU A 216 -45.64 -16.24 -6.86
C GLU A 216 -44.87 -14.91 -6.84
N ASN A 217 -44.24 -14.57 -7.97
CA ASN A 217 -44.52 -13.33 -8.71
C ASN A 217 -44.08 -13.45 -10.17
N LYS A 218 -45.01 -13.08 -11.05
CA LYS A 218 -45.00 -13.30 -12.50
C LYS A 218 -43.96 -12.38 -13.17
N VAL A 219 -42.86 -12.94 -13.70
CA VAL A 219 -41.98 -12.22 -14.65
C VAL A 219 -42.28 -12.75 -16.04
N THR A 220 -43.06 -11.97 -16.79
CA THR A 220 -43.31 -12.18 -18.22
C THR A 220 -41.99 -12.06 -18.98
N THR A 221 -41.63 -13.13 -19.67
CA THR A 221 -40.49 -13.20 -20.58
C THR A 221 -40.97 -12.73 -21.96
N ASP A 222 -40.91 -11.42 -22.20
CA ASP A 222 -40.98 -10.87 -23.56
C ASP A 222 -39.56 -10.44 -23.94
N GLY A 223 -38.86 -11.36 -24.60
CA GLY A 223 -37.46 -11.24 -24.95
C GLY A 223 -37.26 -10.36 -26.18
N GLY A 224 -37.06 -9.07 -25.97
CA GLY A 224 -36.36 -8.19 -26.89
C GLY A 224 -34.95 -7.94 -26.40
N VAL A 225 -33.95 -8.68 -26.88
CA VAL A 225 -32.54 -8.39 -26.59
C VAL A 225 -32.08 -7.28 -27.54
N THR A 226 -32.10 -6.03 -27.05
CA THR A 226 -31.48 -4.90 -27.75
C THR A 226 -29.96 -4.97 -27.55
N ILE A 227 -29.25 -5.27 -28.64
CA ILE A 227 -27.80 -5.08 -28.72
C ILE A 227 -27.55 -3.63 -29.14
N ILE A 228 -26.99 -2.81 -28.24
CA ILE A 228 -26.50 -1.46 -28.57
C ILE A 228 -24.98 -1.53 -28.68
N SER A 229 -24.45 -1.41 -29.89
CA SER A 229 -23.03 -1.20 -30.16
C SER A 229 -22.66 0.29 -29.95
N PRO A 230 -21.49 0.62 -29.39
CA PRO A 230 -21.05 2.01 -29.28
C PRO A 230 -20.66 2.55 -30.65
N ILE A 231 -21.24 3.69 -31.01
CA ILE A 231 -20.92 4.48 -32.21
C ILE A 231 -19.64 5.31 -32.00
N GLN A 232 -18.94 5.56 -33.11
CA GLN A 232 -17.74 6.39 -33.24
C GLN A 232 -17.96 7.85 -32.82
#